data_AF-A0A9E2J0T9-F1
#
_entry.id   AF-A0A9E2J0T9-F1
#
_cell.length_a   1.000
_cell.length_b   1.000
_cell.length_c   1.000
_cell.angle_alpha   90.00
_cell.angle_beta   90.00
_cell.angle_gamma   90.00
#
_symmetry.space_group_name_H-M   'P 1'
#
loop_
_entity.id
_entity.type
_entity.pdbx_description
1 polymer ?
#
loop_
_entity_poly.entity_id
_entity_poly.type
_entity_poly.pdbx_seq_one_letter_code
_entity_poly.pdbx_strand_id
1 'polypeptide(L)'
;HGFFLQHGALLMEFDPVRTCAVVLPHRDREEQARRLRDAVTSVGEQAGRPVDEETLCRALWKGFEQVLGIRFEEGKLTPEEEELKRELMTKKYGRESWTKEGEKAWISGL
;
A
#
# COMPACT_ATOMS: atom_id res chain seq x y z
N HIS A 1 -3.91 10.26 -24.64
CA HIS A 1 -3.19 9.12 -24.06
C HIS A 1 -3.87 8.72 -22.77
N GLY A 2 -4.16 7.43 -22.57
CA GLY A 2 -4.73 6.93 -21.33
C GLY A 2 -3.63 6.39 -20.43
N PHE A 3 -3.73 6.62 -19.13
CA PHE A 3 -2.84 6.05 -18.12
C PHE A 3 -3.66 5.19 -17.16
N PHE A 4 -3.05 4.13 -16.64
CA PHE A 4 -3.64 3.23 -15.66
C PHE A 4 -2.70 3.13 -14.46
N LEU A 5 -3.25 3.31 -13.25
CA LEU A 5 -2.53 3.16 -11.99
C LEU A 5 -3.17 2.04 -11.18
N GLN A 6 -2.43 0.98 -10.90
CA GLN A 6 -2.79 -0.06 -9.96
C GLN A 6 -1.77 -0.08 -8.81
N HIS A 7 -2.26 0.09 -7.59
CA HIS A 7 -1.46 -0.03 -6.38
C HIS A 7 -2.27 -0.76 -5.29
N GLY A 8 -1.58 -1.36 -4.34
CA GLY A 8 -2.18 -2.12 -3.24
C GLY A 8 -1.16 -2.43 -2.16
N ALA A 9 -1.59 -3.15 -1.13
CA ALA A 9 -0.73 -3.63 -0.05
C ALA A 9 -0.84 -5.15 0.05
N LEU A 10 0.27 -5.80 0.39
CA LEU A 10 0.33 -7.23 0.65
C LEU A 10 0.84 -7.44 2.07
N LEU A 11 0.09 -8.20 2.88
CA LEU A 11 0.44 -8.44 4.28
C LEU A 11 1.52 -9.51 4.37
N MET A 12 2.76 -9.12 4.68
CA MET A 12 3.85 -10.07 4.94
C MET A 12 3.63 -10.84 6.24
N GLU A 13 3.23 -10.11 7.27
CA GLU A 13 2.81 -10.59 8.58
C GLU A 13 1.53 -9.85 8.97
N PHE A 14 0.74 -10.45 9.87
CA PHE A 14 -0.52 -9.85 10.31
C PHE A 14 -0.74 -10.00 11.81
N ASP A 15 -0.88 -8.87 12.50
CA ASP A 15 -1.29 -8.83 13.91
C ASP A 15 -2.71 -8.25 14.01
N PRO A 16 -3.73 -9.12 14.15
CA PRO A 16 -5.13 -8.72 14.21
C PRO A 16 -5.44 -7.82 15.41
N VAL A 17 -4.73 -7.98 16.54
CA VAL A 17 -4.96 -7.17 17.75
C VAL A 17 -4.43 -5.76 17.55
N ARG A 18 -3.22 -5.62 17.00
CA ARG A 18 -2.64 -4.31 16.66
C ARG A 18 -3.45 -3.61 15.57
N THR A 19 -3.86 -4.33 14.52
CA THR A 19 -4.69 -3.77 13.45
C THR A 19 -6.03 -3.28 14.00
N CYS A 20 -6.72 -4.06 14.84
CA CYS A 20 -7.95 -3.62 15.50
C CYS A 20 -7.76 -2.35 16.32
N ALA A 21 -6.66 -2.26 17.10
CA ALA A 21 -6.39 -1.12 17.95
C ALA A 21 -6.27 0.21 17.17
N VAL A 22 -5.79 0.16 15.93
CA VAL A 22 -5.59 1.35 15.08
C VAL A 22 -6.80 1.64 14.20
N VAL A 23 -7.35 0.62 13.53
CA VAL A 23 -8.37 0.79 12.49
C VAL A 23 -9.79 0.80 13.07
N LEU A 24 -10.01 0.11 14.20
CA LEU A 24 -11.34 -0.04 14.82
C LEU A 24 -11.31 0.34 16.32
N PRO A 25 -10.78 1.53 16.69
CA PRO A 25 -10.46 1.86 18.08
C PRO A 25 -11.68 1.92 19.02
N HIS A 26 -12.89 2.11 18.48
CA HIS A 26 -14.13 2.27 19.25
C HIS A 26 -15.00 0.99 19.32
N ARG A 27 -14.47 -0.16 18.89
CA ARG A 27 -15.21 -1.45 18.90
C ARG A 27 -14.65 -2.39 19.97
N ASP A 28 -15.43 -3.44 20.28
CA ASP A 28 -14.96 -4.56 21.11
C ASP A 28 -13.72 -5.19 20.48
N ARG A 29 -12.58 -5.05 21.15
CA ARG A 29 -11.28 -5.45 20.58
C ARG A 29 -11.17 -6.96 20.41
N GLU A 30 -11.72 -7.74 21.34
CA GLU A 30 -11.56 -9.20 21.29
C GLU A 30 -12.40 -9.80 20.18
N GLU A 31 -13.66 -9.38 20.07
CA GLU A 31 -14.54 -9.85 19.03
C GLU A 31 -14.02 -9.46 17.64
N GLN A 32 -13.61 -8.19 17.46
CA GLN A 32 -13.09 -7.75 16.17
C GLN A 32 -11.76 -8.42 15.81
N ALA A 33 -10.86 -8.65 16.77
CA ALA A 33 -9.61 -9.33 16.50
C ALA A 33 -9.83 -10.81 16.13
N ARG A 34 -10.83 -11.48 16.70
CA ARG A 34 -11.24 -12.83 16.25
C ARG A 34 -11.74 -12.79 14.80
N ARG A 35 -12.66 -11.88 14.48
CA ARG A 35 -13.17 -11.71 13.10
C ARG A 35 -12.06 -11.41 12.09
N LEU A 36 -11.08 -10.57 12.45
CA LEU A 36 -9.94 -10.29 11.59
C LEU A 36 -9.05 -11.52 11.37
N ARG A 37 -8.82 -12.34 12.40
CA ARG A 37 -8.08 -13.61 12.24
C ARG A 37 -8.76 -14.55 11.26
N ASP A 38 -10.08 -14.64 11.34
CA ASP A 38 -10.84 -15.57 10.50
C ASP A 38 -10.92 -15.11 9.03
N ALA A 39 -10.77 -13.80 8.78
CA ALA A 39 -10.98 -13.19 7.46
C ALA A 39 -9.69 -12.79 6.73
N VAL A 40 -8.57 -12.65 7.43
CA VAL A 40 -7.33 -12.08 6.90
C VAL A 40 -6.18 -13.03 7.18
N THR A 41 -5.34 -13.23 6.16
CA THR A 41 -4.09 -13.98 6.28
C THR A 41 -2.91 -13.14 5.82
N SER A 42 -1.70 -13.66 6.00
CA SER A 42 -0.45 -13.04 5.57
C SER A 42 0.37 -14.01 4.72
N VAL A 43 1.32 -13.46 3.95
CA VAL A 43 2.25 -14.25 3.14
C VAL A 43 3.02 -15.24 4.02
N GLY A 44 3.52 -14.80 5.18
CA GLY A 44 4.27 -15.67 6.08
C GLY A 44 3.45 -16.83 6.64
N GLU A 45 2.18 -16.57 6.97
CA GLU A 45 1.25 -17.59 7.45
C GLU A 45 0.96 -18.63 6.35
N GLN A 46 0.63 -18.18 5.14
CA GLN A 46 0.37 -19.08 4.01
C GLN A 46 1.62 -19.83 3.55
N ALA A 47 2.80 -19.22 3.68
CA ALA A 47 4.08 -19.87 3.39
C ALA A 47 4.55 -20.83 4.50
N GLY A 48 3.92 -20.78 5.69
CA GLY A 48 4.33 -21.56 6.87
C GLY A 48 5.65 -21.11 7.49
N ARG A 49 6.19 -19.96 7.08
CA ARG A 49 7.47 -19.39 7.56
C ARG A 49 7.53 -17.89 7.30
N PRO A 50 8.29 -17.11 8.10
CA PRO A 50 8.56 -15.71 7.78
C PRO A 50 9.18 -15.57 6.38
N VAL A 51 8.74 -14.54 5.65
CA VAL A 51 9.27 -14.15 4.34
C VAL A 51 9.77 -12.73 4.45
N ASP A 52 11.04 -12.50 4.11
CA ASP A 52 11.62 -11.17 4.08
C ASP A 52 11.17 -10.36 2.85
N GLU A 53 11.29 -9.04 2.95
CA GLU A 53 10.81 -8.10 1.94
C GLU A 53 11.50 -8.32 0.58
N GLU A 54 12.82 -8.54 0.58
CA GLU A 54 13.59 -8.71 -0.64
C GLU A 54 13.15 -9.98 -1.39
N THR A 55 12.93 -11.08 -0.67
CA THR A 55 12.39 -12.32 -1.23
C THR A 55 11.00 -12.12 -1.84
N LEU A 56 10.10 -11.41 -1.14
CA LEU A 56 8.75 -11.15 -1.63
C LEU A 56 8.77 -10.22 -2.86
N CYS A 57 9.54 -9.14 -2.82
CA CYS A 57 9.70 -8.21 -3.93
C CYS A 57 10.26 -8.91 -5.18
N ARG A 58 11.27 -9.78 -5.03
CA ARG A 58 11.81 -10.59 -6.14
C ARG A 58 10.78 -11.57 -6.70
N ALA A 59 9.95 -12.18 -5.86
CA ALA A 59 8.89 -13.07 -6.31
C ALA A 59 7.83 -12.33 -7.12
N LEU A 60 7.41 -11.15 -6.63
CA LEU A 60 6.47 -10.27 -7.36
C LEU A 60 7.06 -9.80 -8.69
N TRP A 61 8.30 -9.32 -8.70
CA TRP A 61 9.01 -8.89 -9.89
C TRP A 61 8.97 -9.96 -10.98
N LYS A 62 9.41 -11.18 -10.64
CA LYS A 62 9.40 -12.32 -11.57
C LYS A 62 7.98 -12.70 -12.03
N GLY A 63 7.02 -12.69 -11.11
CA GLY A 63 5.62 -13.00 -11.43
C GLY A 63 5.03 -12.02 -12.44
N PHE A 64 5.27 -10.72 -12.25
CA PHE A 64 4.84 -9.69 -13.20
C PHE A 64 5.51 -9.82 -14.57
N GLU A 65 6.84 -10.04 -14.62
CA GLU A 65 7.54 -10.27 -15.89
C GLU A 65 6.97 -11.48 -16.65
N GLN A 66 6.70 -12.57 -15.94
CA GLN A 66 6.14 -13.80 -16.51
C GLN A 66 4.71 -13.60 -17.02
N VAL A 67 3.84 -12.98 -16.21
CA VAL A 67 2.41 -12.84 -16.53
C VAL A 67 2.17 -11.76 -17.59
N LEU A 68 2.94 -10.67 -17.56
CA LEU A 68 2.78 -9.55 -18.50
C LEU A 68 3.68 -9.65 -19.73
N GLY A 69 4.66 -10.56 -19.74
CA GLY A 69 5.62 -10.68 -20.84
C GLY A 69 6.56 -9.47 -20.96
N ILE A 70 6.83 -8.79 -19.86
CA ILE A 70 7.71 -7.60 -19.80
C ILE A 70 9.03 -7.94 -19.13
N ARG A 71 9.99 -7.00 -19.21
CA ARG A 71 11.17 -6.98 -18.36
C ARG A 71 11.23 -5.65 -17.65
N PHE A 72 11.46 -5.68 -16.35
CA PHE A 72 11.70 -4.46 -15.61
C PHE A 72 13.18 -4.09 -15.67
N GLU A 73 13.44 -2.79 -15.74
CA GLU A 73 14.76 -2.22 -15.59
C GLU A 73 14.76 -1.32 -14.37
N GLU A 74 15.80 -1.41 -13.54
CA GLU A 74 15.94 -0.54 -12.39
C GLU A 74 16.15 0.91 -12.87
N GLY A 75 15.28 1.79 -12.41
CA GLY A 75 15.28 3.20 -12.79
C GLY A 75 15.14 4.10 -11.56
N LYS A 76 15.39 5.40 -11.79
CA LYS A 76 15.13 6.46 -10.80
C LYS A 76 14.02 7.34 -11.33
N LEU A 77 13.37 8.06 -10.42
CA LEU A 77 12.47 9.14 -10.79
C LEU A 77 13.22 10.17 -11.65
N THR A 78 12.59 10.60 -12.73
CA THR A 78 13.04 11.69 -13.58
C THR A 78 13.02 13.02 -12.80
N PRO A 79 13.78 14.05 -13.24
CA PRO A 79 13.72 15.37 -12.62
C PRO A 79 12.29 15.94 -12.55
N GLU A 80 11.47 15.69 -13.57
CA GLU A 80 10.07 16.12 -13.65
C GLU A 80 9.19 15.39 -12.62
N GLU A 81 9.38 14.07 -12.43
CA GLU A 81 8.68 13.29 -11.41
C GLU A 81 9.10 13.69 -9.99
N GLU A 82 10.39 13.98 -9.79
CA GLU A 82 10.93 14.48 -8.52
C GLU A 82 10.33 15.85 -8.15
N GLU A 83 10.24 16.75 -9.12
CA GLU A 83 9.62 18.07 -8.97
C GLU A 83 8.13 17.92 -8.63
N LEU A 84 7.41 17.07 -9.37
CA LEU A 84 5.99 16.79 -9.11
C LEU A 84 5.77 16.17 -7.72
N LYS A 85 6.61 15.21 -7.31
CA LYS A 85 6.58 14.64 -5.96
C LYS A 85 6.72 15.74 -4.91
N ARG A 86 7.69 16.63 -5.06
CA ARG A 86 7.92 17.75 -4.12
C ARG A 86 6.73 18.68 -4.06
N GLU A 87 6.17 19.05 -5.22
CA GLU A 87 4.97 19.88 -5.29
C GLU A 87 3.79 19.23 -4.57
N LEU A 88 3.50 17.96 -4.86
CA LEU A 88 2.40 17.20 -4.26
C LEU A 88 2.59 17.08 -2.75
N MET A 89 3.81 16.87 -2.26
CA MET A 89 4.08 16.83 -0.83
C MET A 89 3.83 18.18 -0.16
N THR A 90 4.31 19.29 -0.74
CA THR A 90 4.14 20.63 -0.16
C THR A 90 2.70 21.13 -0.22
N LYS A 91 2.00 20.87 -1.33
CA LYS A 91 0.70 21.47 -1.61
C LYS A 91 -0.49 20.58 -1.22
N LYS A 92 -0.26 19.27 -1.06
CA LYS A 92 -1.34 18.29 -0.87
C LYS A 92 -1.03 17.29 0.25
N TYR A 93 -0.23 16.26 -0.02
CA TYR A 93 -0.09 15.10 0.88
C TYR A 93 0.55 15.44 2.24
N GLY A 94 1.31 16.53 2.35
CA GLY A 94 1.88 17.00 3.61
C GLY A 94 0.98 17.93 4.43
N ARG A 95 -0.23 18.26 3.96
CA ARG A 95 -1.15 19.19 4.65
C ARG A 95 -2.22 18.43 5.43
N GLU A 96 -2.56 18.93 6.62
CA GLU A 96 -3.68 18.39 7.41
C GLU A 96 -5.02 18.63 6.73
N SER A 97 -5.17 19.75 6.02
CA SER A 97 -6.36 20.04 5.22
C SER A 97 -6.68 18.93 4.22
N TRP A 98 -5.66 18.28 3.66
CA TRP A 98 -5.82 17.10 2.82
C TRP A 98 -5.96 15.80 3.62
N THR A 99 -5.03 15.53 4.53
CA THR A 99 -4.91 14.21 5.19
C THR A 99 -5.92 13.94 6.30
N LYS A 100 -6.50 15.00 6.91
CA LYS A 100 -7.46 14.91 8.02
C LYS A 100 -8.82 15.53 7.67
N GLU A 101 -8.82 16.66 6.96
CA GLU A 101 -10.03 17.46 6.74
C GLU A 101 -10.73 17.16 5.40
N GLY A 102 -10.06 16.45 4.47
CA GLY A 102 -10.66 16.01 3.21
C GLY A 102 -10.92 17.12 2.19
N GLU A 103 -10.03 18.13 2.13
CA GLU A 103 -10.11 19.26 1.20
C GLU A 103 -10.29 18.82 -0.28
N LYS A 104 -11.40 19.25 -0.90
CA LYS A 104 -11.79 18.84 -2.28
C LYS A 104 -11.27 19.77 -3.39
N ALA A 105 -10.67 20.90 -3.03
CA ALA A 105 -10.28 21.96 -3.99
C ALA A 105 -9.28 21.48 -5.07
N TRP A 106 -8.58 20.37 -4.81
CA TRP A 106 -7.61 19.77 -5.72
C TRP A 106 -8.20 18.71 -6.67
N ILE A 107 -9.48 18.37 -6.56
CA ILE A 107 -10.13 17.35 -7.43
C ILE A 107 -10.53 17.93 -8.80
N SER A 108 -10.56 19.25 -8.99
CA SER A 108 -10.87 19.85 -10.29
C SER A 108 -9.64 19.86 -11.23
N GLY A 109 -9.41 18.71 -11.86
CA GLY A 109 -8.47 18.53 -12.97
C GLY A 109 -8.87 17.39 -13.92
N LEU A 110 -10.12 16.91 -13.79
CA LEU A 110 -10.84 16.15 -14.81
C LEU A 110 -12.04 16.98 -15.26
#